data_AF-A0A953R4I8-F1
#
_entry.id   AF-A0A953R4I8-F1
#
_cell.length_a   1.000
_cell.length_b   1.000
_cell.length_c   1.000
_cell.angle_alpha   90.00
_cell.angle_beta   90.00
_cell.angle_gamma   90.00
#
_symmetry.space_group_name_H-M   'P 1'
#
loop_
_entity.id
_entity.type
_entity.pdbx_description
1 polymer ?
#
loop_
_entity_poly.entity_id
_entity_poly.type
_entity_poly.pdbx_seq_one_letter_code
_entity_poly.pdbx_strand_id
1 'polypeptide(L)'
;MLKILLSLGICAGVLSAQEVPPLDGPAPAPKLWRASITALAVANVMDVHSSWGKHELNSTLSGPSGNFGKEGALIKLGFQGGLIGLEYLVTRGHPTRKLYRALSVINFGASAAIGATAIHNYTIPQVR
;
A
#
# COMPACT_ATOMS: atom_id res chain seq x y z
N MET A 1 -8.76 -13.66 -13.20
CA MET A 1 -9.88 -13.16 -12.37
C MET A 1 -9.80 -13.66 -10.92
N LEU A 2 -9.61 -14.96 -10.66
CA LEU A 2 -9.43 -15.52 -9.30
C LEU A 2 -8.31 -14.84 -8.48
N LYS A 3 -7.19 -14.50 -9.13
CA LYS A 3 -6.05 -13.82 -8.48
C LYS A 3 -6.33 -12.36 -8.10
N ILE A 4 -7.20 -11.66 -8.83
CA ILE A 4 -7.63 -10.29 -8.53
C ILE A 4 -8.66 -10.31 -7.38
N LEU A 5 -9.53 -11.32 -7.33
CA LEU A 5 -10.40 -11.56 -6.18
C LEU A 5 -9.61 -11.88 -4.90
N LEU A 6 -8.49 -12.61 -5.01
CA LEU A 6 -7.65 -12.93 -3.86
C LEU A 6 -6.99 -11.69 -3.25
N SER A 7 -6.50 -10.75 -4.08
CA SER A 7 -5.93 -9.49 -3.62
C SER A 7 -7.00 -8.55 -3.03
N LEU A 8 -8.23 -8.55 -3.56
CA LEU A 8 -9.38 -7.90 -2.93
C LEU A 8 -9.74 -8.54 -1.56
N GLY A 9 -9.65 -9.87 -1.45
CA GLY A 9 -9.92 -10.62 -0.22
C GLY A 9 -8.94 -10.32 0.92
N ILE A 10 -7.65 -10.15 0.60
CA ILE A 10 -6.64 -9.75 1.60
C ILE A 10 -6.90 -8.33 2.11
N CYS A 11 -7.40 -7.43 1.25
CA CYS A 11 -7.76 -6.06 1.66
C CYS A 11 -9.04 -6.02 2.51
N ALA A 12 -9.98 -6.96 2.30
CA ALA A 12 -11.18 -7.10 3.12
C ALA A 12 -10.88 -7.69 4.53
N GLY A 13 -9.86 -8.54 4.66
CA GLY A 13 -9.40 -9.08 5.94
C GLY A 13 -8.84 -8.01 6.89
N VAL A 14 -8.10 -7.04 6.34
CA VAL A 14 -7.61 -5.87 7.09
C VAL A 14 -8.77 -4.94 7.52
N LEU A 15 -9.85 -4.90 6.75
CA LEU A 15 -11.03 -4.08 7.04
C LEU A 15 -11.89 -4.63 8.18
N SER A 16 -11.95 -5.97 8.30
CA SER A 16 -12.81 -6.68 9.27
C SER A 16 -12.20 -6.81 10.67
N ALA A 17 -10.91 -6.48 10.84
CA ALA A 17 -10.25 -6.48 12.14
C ALA A 17 -10.44 -5.15 12.88
N GLN A 18 -11.67 -4.81 13.30
CA GLN A 18 -11.98 -3.82 14.35
C GLN A 18 -13.30 -4.19 15.04
N GLU A 19 -13.48 -4.14 16.35
CA GLU A 19 -12.68 -3.65 17.48
C GLU A 19 -13.22 -4.32 18.75
N VAL A 20 -12.35 -4.82 19.63
CA VAL A 20 -12.69 -4.94 21.07
C VAL A 20 -12.33 -3.58 21.67
N PRO A 21 -13.24 -2.88 22.38
CA PRO A 21 -12.91 -1.58 22.95
C PRO A 21 -11.81 -1.78 24.01
N PRO A 22 -10.67 -1.08 23.92
CA PRO A 22 -9.72 -1.08 25.01
C PRO A 22 -10.29 -0.25 26.15
N LEU A 23 -10.27 -0.79 27.36
CA LEU A 23 -10.74 -0.10 28.58
C LEU A 23 -9.91 1.17 28.88
N ASP A 24 -8.70 1.32 28.32
CA ASP A 24 -7.78 2.48 28.52
C ASP A 24 -6.90 2.82 27.27
N GLY A 25 -7.39 2.60 26.04
CA GLY A 25 -6.60 2.80 24.81
C GLY A 25 -6.76 4.20 24.15
N PRO A 26 -5.80 4.64 23.31
CA PRO A 26 -5.96 5.87 22.53
C PRO A 26 -7.22 5.81 21.67
N ALA A 27 -7.87 6.96 21.48
CA ALA A 27 -9.11 7.06 20.70
C ALA A 27 -8.96 6.38 19.32
N PRO A 28 -9.98 5.63 18.87
CA PRO A 28 -9.91 4.87 17.63
C PRO A 28 -9.59 5.79 16.43
N ALA A 29 -8.75 5.29 15.53
CA ALA A 29 -8.30 6.07 14.38
C ALA A 29 -9.50 6.46 13.48
N PRO A 30 -9.55 7.69 12.94
CA PRO A 30 -10.67 8.12 12.12
C PRO A 30 -10.90 7.21 10.90
N LYS A 31 -12.18 6.91 10.60
CA LYS A 31 -12.57 6.04 9.48
C LYS A 31 -11.95 6.46 8.13
N LEU A 32 -11.88 7.78 7.87
CA LEU A 32 -11.28 8.31 6.64
C LEU A 32 -9.79 7.95 6.50
N TRP A 33 -9.05 8.02 7.61
CA TRP A 33 -7.64 7.67 7.63
C TRP A 33 -7.43 6.18 7.38
N ARG A 34 -8.20 5.31 8.05
CA ARG A 34 -8.20 3.86 7.81
C ARG A 34 -8.52 3.51 6.35
N ALA A 35 -9.51 4.19 5.76
CA ALA A 35 -9.86 4.02 4.35
C ALA A 35 -8.71 4.43 3.42
N SER A 36 -8.00 5.53 3.74
CA SER A 36 -6.85 6.00 2.96
C SER A 36 -5.67 5.01 3.00
N ILE A 37 -5.36 4.44 4.18
CA ILE A 37 -4.34 3.40 4.32
C ILE A 37 -4.72 2.15 3.53
N THR A 38 -6.00 1.77 3.56
CA THR A 38 -6.50 0.63 2.78
C THR A 38 -6.34 0.87 1.29
N ALA A 39 -6.73 2.04 0.78
CA ALA A 39 -6.58 2.40 -0.64
C ALA A 39 -5.10 2.40 -1.06
N LEU A 40 -4.21 2.92 -0.20
CA LEU A 40 -2.78 2.94 -0.44
C LEU A 40 -2.19 1.52 -0.48
N ALA A 41 -2.61 0.65 0.45
CA ALA A 41 -2.19 -0.75 0.47
C ALA A 41 -2.63 -1.50 -0.79
N VAL A 42 -3.89 -1.35 -1.20
CA VAL A 42 -4.43 -1.93 -2.44
C VAL A 42 -3.61 -1.47 -3.65
N ALA A 43 -3.35 -0.17 -3.77
CA ALA A 43 -2.59 0.38 -4.88
C ALA A 43 -1.17 -0.19 -4.95
N ASN A 44 -0.49 -0.33 -3.81
CA ASN A 44 0.85 -0.92 -3.76
C ASN A 44 0.86 -2.42 -4.12
N VAL A 45 -0.16 -3.18 -3.70
CA VAL A 45 -0.32 -4.58 -4.13
C VAL A 45 -0.53 -4.65 -5.64
N MET A 46 -1.36 -3.75 -6.20
CA MET A 46 -1.56 -3.67 -7.64
C MET A 46 -0.28 -3.28 -8.38
N ASP A 47 0.51 -2.35 -7.86
CA ASP A 47 1.78 -1.93 -8.45
C ASP A 47 2.79 -3.09 -8.51
N VAL A 48 2.98 -3.80 -7.39
CA VAL A 48 3.85 -4.99 -7.33
C VAL A 48 3.37 -6.07 -8.30
N HIS A 49 2.07 -6.37 -8.28
CA HIS A 49 1.50 -7.41 -9.12
C HIS A 49 1.61 -7.05 -10.62
N SER A 50 1.31 -5.80 -10.97
CA SER A 50 1.41 -5.30 -12.34
C SER A 50 2.85 -5.24 -12.84
N SER A 51 3.84 -5.07 -11.95
CA SER A 51 5.27 -5.01 -12.29
C SER A 51 5.93 -6.39 -12.38
N TRP A 52 5.35 -7.42 -11.76
CA TRP A 52 5.98 -8.73 -11.59
C TRP A 52 6.47 -9.33 -12.91
N GLY A 53 7.72 -9.80 -12.94
CA GLY A 53 8.33 -10.48 -14.10
C GLY A 53 8.62 -9.59 -15.31
N LYS A 54 8.46 -8.27 -15.19
CA LYS A 54 8.80 -7.32 -16.25
C LYS A 54 10.24 -6.88 -16.13
N HIS A 55 10.80 -6.42 -17.25
CA HIS A 55 12.14 -5.84 -17.25
C HIS A 55 12.15 -4.63 -16.32
N GLU A 56 13.06 -4.64 -15.34
CA GLU A 56 13.20 -3.56 -14.37
C GLU A 56 14.46 -2.76 -14.67
N LEU A 57 14.25 -1.50 -15.06
CA LEU A 57 15.33 -0.59 -15.42
C LEU A 57 16.07 -0.05 -14.19
N ASN A 58 15.42 -0.06 -13.03
CA ASN A 58 16.05 0.31 -11.78
C ASN A 58 16.86 -0.86 -11.22
N SER A 59 18.19 -0.77 -11.31
CA SER A 59 19.11 -1.79 -10.78
C SER A 59 18.99 -2.06 -9.28
N THR A 60 18.41 -1.13 -8.52
CA THR A 60 18.13 -1.33 -7.08
C THR A 60 16.93 -2.25 -6.88
N LEU A 61 15.98 -2.26 -7.82
CA LEU A 61 14.74 -3.05 -7.75
C LEU A 61 14.80 -4.33 -8.59
N SER A 62 15.75 -4.44 -9.51
CA SER A 62 15.89 -5.59 -10.39
C SER A 62 16.50 -6.78 -9.65
N GLY A 63 15.97 -7.97 -9.92
CA GLY A 63 16.59 -9.22 -9.49
C GLY A 63 17.79 -9.60 -10.36
N PRO A 64 18.43 -10.75 -10.08
CA PRO A 64 19.60 -11.21 -10.84
C PRO A 64 19.37 -11.37 -12.35
N SER A 65 18.12 -11.59 -12.77
CA SER A 65 17.72 -11.70 -14.17
C SER A 65 17.36 -10.36 -14.84
N GLY A 66 17.53 -9.23 -14.14
CA GLY A 66 17.16 -7.90 -14.64
C GLY A 66 15.65 -7.63 -14.65
N ASN A 67 14.85 -8.50 -14.03
CA ASN A 67 13.39 -8.37 -13.96
C ASN A 67 12.93 -7.98 -12.55
N PHE A 68 11.78 -7.32 -12.46
CA PHE A 68 11.12 -7.04 -11.19
C PHE A 68 10.61 -8.34 -10.57
N GLY A 69 11.00 -8.60 -9.33
CA GLY A 69 10.67 -9.83 -8.62
C GLY A 69 10.54 -9.61 -7.12
N LYS A 70 10.86 -10.66 -6.35
CA LYS A 70 10.74 -10.64 -4.89
C LYS A 70 11.63 -9.56 -4.24
N GLU A 71 12.82 -9.30 -4.80
CA GLU A 71 13.77 -8.30 -4.31
C GLU A 71 13.18 -6.88 -4.45
N GLY A 72 12.75 -6.51 -5.66
CA GLY A 72 12.10 -5.22 -5.91
C GLY A 72 10.80 -5.06 -5.13
N ALA A 73 9.99 -6.12 -5.01
CA ALA A 73 8.77 -6.10 -4.21
C ALA A 73 9.05 -5.88 -2.73
N LEU A 74 10.08 -6.53 -2.17
CA LEU A 74 10.49 -6.34 -0.79
C LEU A 74 10.92 -4.89 -0.52
N ILE A 75 11.68 -4.29 -1.44
CA ILE A 75 12.13 -2.90 -1.30
C ILE A 75 10.95 -1.94 -1.40
N LYS A 76 10.09 -2.06 -2.44
CA LYS A 76 8.92 -1.19 -2.61
C LYS A 76 7.96 -1.28 -1.41
N LEU A 77 7.59 -2.50 -1.02
CA LEU A 77 6.65 -2.72 0.09
C LEU A 77 7.27 -2.36 1.44
N GLY A 78 8.57 -2.62 1.63
CA GLY A 78 9.30 -2.22 2.83
C GLY A 78 9.34 -0.71 3.00
N PHE A 79 9.62 0.03 1.92
CA PHE A 79 9.60 1.48 1.94
C PHE A 79 8.20 2.02 2.25
N GLN A 80 7.17 1.55 1.53
CA GLN A 80 5.79 1.99 1.78
C GLN A 80 5.31 1.63 3.18
N GLY A 81 5.61 0.42 3.66
CA GLY A 81 5.29 -0.05 5.00
C GLY A 81 5.98 0.78 6.08
N GLY A 82 7.24 1.18 5.85
CA GLY A 82 7.97 2.10 6.72
C GLY A 82 7.31 3.48 6.81
N LEU A 83 6.84 4.03 5.68
CA LEU A 83 6.11 5.30 5.67
C LEU A 83 4.76 5.21 6.42
N ILE A 84 4.00 4.14 6.21
CA ILE A 84 2.74 3.89 6.95
C ILE A 84 3.03 3.71 8.45
N GLY A 85 4.12 3.02 8.80
CA GLY A 85 4.57 2.85 10.17
C GLY A 85 4.92 4.18 10.84
N LEU A 86 5.66 5.06 10.14
CA LEU A 86 5.96 6.40 10.61
C LEU A 86 4.68 7.23 10.80
N GLU A 87 3.78 7.18 9.83
CA GLU A 87 2.48 7.84 9.90
C GLU A 87 1.68 7.40 11.14
N TYR A 88 1.66 6.10 11.42
CA TYR A 88 1.05 5.54 12.62
C TYR A 88 1.71 6.04 13.91
N LEU A 89 3.05 6.08 13.97
CA LEU A 89 3.76 6.57 15.16
C LEU A 89 3.48 8.06 15.42
N VAL A 90 3.50 8.89 14.36
CA VAL A 90 3.21 10.33 14.46
C VAL A 90 1.77 10.56 14.91
N THR A 91 0.81 9.85 14.32
CA THR A 91 -0.61 9.98 14.69
C THR A 91 -0.92 9.43 16.08
N ARG A 92 -0.18 8.43 16.56
CA ARG A 92 -0.25 7.93 17.94
C ARG A 92 0.31 8.93 18.95
N GLY A 93 1.42 9.59 18.64
CA GLY A 93 2.04 10.58 19.53
C GLY A 93 1.29 11.91 19.60
N HIS A 94 0.71 12.34 18.47
CA HIS A 94 0.00 13.62 18.36
C HIS A 94 -1.34 13.49 17.62
N PRO A 95 -2.34 12.80 18.20
CA PRO A 95 -3.61 12.54 17.53
C PRO A 95 -4.42 13.84 17.37
N THR A 96 -4.43 14.42 16.16
CA THR A 96 -5.27 15.57 15.83
C THR A 96 -6.09 15.34 14.57
N ARG A 97 -7.34 15.85 14.54
CA ARG A 97 -8.23 15.70 13.37
C ARG A 97 -7.63 16.31 12.10
N LYS A 98 -6.90 17.42 12.23
CA LYS A 98 -6.23 18.09 11.11
C LYS A 98 -5.13 17.21 10.53
N LEU A 99 -4.30 16.58 11.37
CA LEU A 99 -3.25 15.67 10.95
C LEU A 99 -3.82 14.46 10.21
N TYR A 100 -4.80 13.76 10.80
CA TYR A 100 -5.45 12.61 10.16
C TYR A 100 -6.05 12.96 8.80
N ARG A 101 -6.68 14.14 8.68
CA ARG A 101 -7.25 14.61 7.39
C ARG A 101 -6.16 14.91 6.36
N ALA A 102 -5.08 15.58 6.77
CA ALA A 102 -3.96 15.88 5.88
C ALA A 102 -3.31 14.59 5.34
N LEU A 103 -3.01 13.65 6.23
CA LEU A 103 -2.46 12.36 5.88
C LEU A 103 -3.40 11.54 4.98
N SER A 104 -4.70 11.57 5.24
CA SER A 104 -5.69 10.91 4.38
C SER A 104 -5.64 11.44 2.94
N VAL A 105 -5.53 12.76 2.77
CA VAL A 105 -5.42 13.38 1.44
C VAL A 105 -4.14 12.95 0.73
N ILE A 106 -3.02 12.92 1.46
CA ILE A 106 -1.73 12.45 0.93
C ILE A 106 -1.83 10.99 0.49
N ASN A 107 -2.38 10.11 1.33
CA ASN A 107 -2.51 8.68 1.04
C ASN A 107 -3.43 8.41 -0.15
N PHE A 108 -4.56 9.13 -0.28
CA PHE A 108 -5.41 9.00 -1.45
C PHE A 108 -4.73 9.54 -2.72
N GLY A 109 -4.01 10.65 -2.63
CA GLY A 109 -3.23 11.18 -3.75
C GLY A 109 -2.14 10.20 -4.22
N ALA A 110 -1.38 9.64 -3.28
CA ALA A 110 -0.37 8.62 -3.56
C ALA A 110 -1.01 7.34 -4.13
N SER A 111 -2.12 6.87 -3.55
CA SER A 111 -2.86 5.71 -4.04
C SER A 111 -3.34 5.92 -5.48
N ALA A 112 -3.84 7.09 -5.83
CA ALA A 112 -4.26 7.41 -7.19
C ALA A 112 -3.07 7.38 -8.18
N ALA A 113 -1.94 7.97 -7.80
CA ALA A 113 -0.73 7.97 -8.63
C ALA A 113 -0.20 6.55 -8.84
N ILE A 114 0.01 5.79 -7.76
CA ILE A 114 0.49 4.40 -7.80
C ILE A 114 -0.48 3.51 -8.59
N GLY A 115 -1.79 3.68 -8.37
CA GLY A 115 -2.83 2.95 -9.08
C GLY A 115 -2.82 3.23 -10.58
N ALA A 116 -2.60 4.48 -10.99
CA ALA A 116 -2.46 4.84 -12.40
C ALA A 116 -1.23 4.18 -13.03
N THR A 117 -0.09 4.17 -12.33
CA THR A 117 1.12 3.45 -12.76
C THR A 117 0.85 1.96 -12.89
N ALA A 118 0.14 1.35 -11.94
CA ALA A 118 -0.21 -0.07 -11.99
C ALA A 118 -1.11 -0.39 -13.19
N ILE A 119 -2.10 0.46 -13.48
CA ILE A 119 -2.97 0.33 -14.66
C ILE A 119 -2.14 0.39 -15.95
N HIS A 120 -1.24 1.37 -16.07
CA HIS A 120 -0.33 1.47 -17.21
C HIS A 120 0.57 0.23 -17.31
N ASN A 121 1.12 -0.23 -16.18
CA ASN A 121 1.96 -1.40 -16.15
C ASN A 121 1.22 -2.61 -16.68
N TYR A 122 -0.06 -2.83 -16.38
CA TYR A 122 -0.82 -3.97 -16.95
C TYR A 122 -0.87 -4.00 -18.48
N THR A 123 -0.63 -2.89 -19.19
CA THR A 123 -0.56 -2.87 -20.65
C THR A 123 0.82 -3.27 -21.20
N ILE A 124 1.84 -3.34 -20.34
CA ILE A 124 3.20 -3.73 -20.70
C ILE A 124 3.34 -5.26 -20.61
N PRO A 125 3.88 -5.95 -21.64
CA PRO A 125 4.09 -7.39 -21.62
C PRO A 125 5.23 -7.81 -20.67
N GLN A 126 5.17 -9.05 -20.19
CA GLN A 126 6.28 -9.65 -19.43
C GLN A 126 7.41 -10.07 -20.37
N VAL A 127 8.64 -10.08 -19.85
CA VAL A 127 9.79 -10.67 -20.54
C VAL A 127 9.68 -12.18 -20.40
N ARG A 128 9.68 -12.90 -21.52
CA ARG A 128 9.68 -14.37 -21.53
C ARG A 128 11.04 -14.92 -21.14
#